data_AF-A0A8B8TAH4-F1
#
_entry.id   AF-A0A8B8TAH4-F1
#
_cell.length_a   1.000
_cell.length_b   1.000
_cell.length_c   1.000
_cell.angle_alpha   90.00
_cell.angle_beta   90.00
_cell.angle_gamma   90.00
#
_symmetry.space_group_name_H-M   'P 1'
#
loop_
_entity.id
_entity.type
_entity.pdbx_description
1 polymer ?
#
loop_
_entity_poly.entity_id
_entity_poly.type
_entity_poly.pdbx_seq_one_letter_code
_entity_poly.pdbx_strand_id
1 'polypeptide(L)'
;MGGTASTRRVTFEADENENITVVKGIRLSENVIDRMKETSTSGPKSQRYSGTYGASVSDEELKRRVAEELALEQAKKESENQKRLKQGKELDGEKTLTNEQLTRAILRERISNEEERAKAKHLVSDLPCRGGLSLSSPAPAFLCPPLAKQLEEKDRVIKKQDAFYKEQLARLEERSSEFYKVTTEQYQKAAEEVEAKFKRYECHPVCADLQAQILQCYRQNTQQTLSCSALASQYMRCVNQAKQSMLEKGG
;
A
#
# COMPACT_ATOMS: atom_id res chain seq x y z
N MET A 1 2.18 26.73 -34.56
CA MET A 1 2.89 25.87 -35.53
C MET A 1 3.43 24.66 -34.76
N GLY A 2 2.63 23.60 -34.68
CA GLY A 2 3.00 22.34 -34.03
C GLY A 2 3.55 21.35 -35.05
N GLY A 3 4.53 20.56 -34.65
CA GLY A 3 5.13 19.49 -35.45
C GLY A 3 5.72 18.44 -34.50
N THR A 4 5.04 17.30 -34.46
CA THR A 4 5.14 16.21 -33.49
C THR A 4 6.37 15.31 -33.71
N ALA A 5 7.10 15.00 -32.64
CA ALA A 5 8.11 13.93 -32.63
C ALA A 5 7.41 12.57 -32.71
N SER A 6 7.48 11.92 -33.87
CA SER A 6 6.92 10.60 -34.15
C SER A 6 7.68 9.54 -33.35
N THR A 7 7.13 9.18 -32.18
CA THR A 7 7.52 7.96 -31.47
C THR A 7 6.73 6.83 -32.11
N ARG A 8 7.35 5.99 -32.96
CA ARG A 8 6.75 4.73 -33.42
C ARG A 8 6.50 3.84 -32.20
N ARG A 9 5.32 3.96 -31.60
CA ARG A 9 4.74 2.94 -30.74
C ARG A 9 4.19 1.87 -31.68
N VAL A 10 4.83 0.70 -31.67
CA VAL A 10 4.28 -0.48 -32.33
C VAL A 10 3.15 -0.95 -31.43
N THR A 11 1.91 -0.73 -31.88
CA THR A 11 0.71 -1.28 -31.26
C THR A 11 0.75 -2.79 -31.40
N PHE A 12 0.66 -3.49 -30.27
CA PHE A 12 0.50 -4.93 -30.19
C PHE A 12 -0.97 -5.25 -30.50
N GLU A 13 -1.26 -5.63 -31.73
CA GLU A 13 -2.49 -6.37 -31.99
C GLU A 13 -2.24 -7.82 -31.59
N ALA A 14 -3.04 -8.29 -30.63
CA ALA A 14 -3.05 -9.66 -30.19
C ALA A 14 -3.76 -10.49 -31.27
N ASP A 15 -2.98 -11.15 -32.12
CA ASP A 15 -3.48 -12.20 -33.00
C ASP A 15 -3.90 -13.40 -32.12
N GLU A 16 -5.16 -13.82 -32.21
CA GLU A 16 -5.83 -14.69 -31.23
C GLU A 16 -5.35 -16.16 -31.28
N ASN A 17 -4.34 -16.50 -32.08
CA ASN A 17 -3.95 -17.89 -32.34
C ASN A 17 -2.44 -18.16 -32.42
N GLU A 18 -1.62 -17.54 -31.56
CA GLU A 18 -0.16 -17.75 -31.61
C GLU A 18 0.45 -18.22 -30.29
N ASN A 19 0.72 -19.53 -30.20
CA ASN A 19 1.57 -20.23 -29.23
C ASN A 19 3.06 -19.85 -29.38
N ILE A 20 3.32 -18.56 -29.34
CA ILE A 20 4.62 -17.93 -29.53
C ILE A 20 5.13 -17.48 -28.17
N THR A 21 6.33 -17.92 -27.80
CA THR A 21 7.03 -17.47 -26.59
C THR A 21 8.18 -16.53 -26.96
N VAL A 22 8.48 -15.59 -26.08
CA VAL A 22 9.51 -14.56 -26.32
C VAL A 22 10.79 -14.97 -25.62
N VAL A 23 11.82 -15.33 -26.38
CA VAL A 23 13.16 -15.64 -25.86
C VAL A 23 14.09 -14.49 -26.21
N LYS A 24 14.60 -13.80 -25.18
CA LYS A 24 15.58 -12.69 -25.32
C LYS A 24 15.13 -11.57 -26.29
N GLY A 25 13.84 -11.28 -26.31
CA GLY A 25 13.23 -10.23 -27.15
C GLY A 25 12.81 -10.67 -28.56
N ILE A 26 12.95 -11.96 -28.90
CA ILE A 26 12.59 -12.51 -30.21
C ILE A 26 11.37 -13.44 -30.03
N ARG A 27 10.33 -13.25 -30.85
CA ARG A 27 9.12 -14.08 -30.90
C ARG A 27 9.45 -15.40 -31.62
N LEU A 28 9.44 -16.52 -30.89
CA LEU A 28 9.69 -17.86 -31.44
C LEU A 28 8.49 -18.78 -31.14
N SER A 29 8.14 -19.66 -32.07
CA SER A 29 7.14 -20.70 -31.84
C SER A 29 7.73 -21.86 -31.03
N GLU A 30 6.88 -22.57 -30.30
CA GLU A 30 7.29 -23.69 -29.44
C GLU A 30 8.05 -24.78 -30.22
N ASN A 31 7.61 -25.09 -31.44
CA ASN A 31 8.28 -26.05 -32.34
C ASN A 31 9.73 -25.63 -32.71
N VAL A 32 10.02 -24.33 -32.80
CA VAL A 32 11.37 -23.84 -33.09
C VAL A 32 12.26 -23.93 -31.84
N ILE A 33 11.67 -23.66 -30.68
CA ILE A 33 12.35 -23.73 -29.39
C ILE A 33 12.75 -25.16 -29.06
N ASP A 34 11.85 -26.13 -29.26
CA ASP A 34 12.15 -27.53 -29.01
C ASP A 34 13.28 -28.04 -29.90
N ARG A 35 13.34 -27.63 -31.16
CA ARG A 35 14.45 -27.99 -32.06
C ARG A 35 15.79 -27.36 -31.64
N MET A 36 15.78 -26.13 -31.12
CA MET A 36 16.99 -25.51 -30.55
C MET A 36 17.43 -26.21 -29.26
N LYS A 37 16.48 -26.75 -28.50
CA LYS A 37 16.74 -27.51 -27.27
C LYS A 37 17.28 -28.91 -27.56
N GLU A 38 16.76 -29.58 -28.60
CA GLU A 38 17.20 -30.92 -29.03
C GLU A 38 18.57 -30.89 -29.71
N THR A 39 18.86 -29.90 -30.56
CA THR A 39 20.17 -29.73 -31.20
C THR A 39 21.33 -29.50 -30.21
N SER A 40 21.01 -29.17 -28.96
CA SER A 40 21.99 -28.99 -27.89
C SER A 40 22.31 -30.28 -27.12
N THR A 41 21.65 -31.42 -27.42
CA THR A 41 21.78 -32.67 -26.63
C THR A 41 22.43 -33.86 -27.36
N SER A 42 23.00 -33.67 -28.54
CA SER A 42 23.75 -34.74 -29.26
C SER A 42 25.27 -34.49 -29.27
N GLY A 43 25.91 -34.83 -28.15
CA GLY A 43 27.37 -35.01 -28.04
C GLY A 43 27.70 -36.22 -27.16
N PRO A 44 28.67 -37.08 -27.52
CA PRO A 44 28.91 -38.33 -26.83
C PRO A 44 29.56 -38.12 -25.45
N LYS A 45 29.11 -38.95 -24.50
CA LYS A 45 29.47 -38.99 -23.08
C LYS A 45 30.99 -39.04 -22.88
N SER A 46 31.56 -38.05 -22.18
CA SER A 46 32.88 -38.15 -21.58
C SER A 46 32.79 -38.48 -20.09
N GLN A 47 33.62 -39.45 -19.74
CA GLN A 47 33.80 -40.20 -18.52
C GLN A 47 33.91 -39.37 -17.23
N ARG A 48 33.32 -39.94 -16.18
CA ARG A 48 33.47 -39.65 -14.75
C ARG A 48 34.84 -39.09 -14.35
N TYR A 49 34.83 -37.99 -13.59
CA TYR A 49 35.81 -37.75 -12.53
C TYR A 49 35.06 -37.82 -11.19
N SER A 50 35.28 -38.91 -10.46
CA SER A 50 34.85 -39.07 -9.08
C SER A 50 35.76 -38.23 -8.19
N GLY A 51 35.25 -37.12 -7.68
CA GLY A 51 35.81 -36.39 -6.54
C GLY A 51 34.89 -36.58 -5.35
N THR A 52 35.22 -37.54 -4.50
CA THR A 52 34.68 -37.69 -3.15
C THR A 52 35.11 -36.48 -2.29
N TYR A 53 34.34 -36.20 -1.23
CA TYR A 53 34.52 -35.23 -0.12
C TYR A 53 33.65 -33.96 -0.17
N GLY A 54 32.67 -33.95 0.74
CA GLY A 54 31.78 -32.83 1.03
C GLY A 54 30.33 -33.26 0.84
N ALA A 55 29.54 -33.30 1.91
CA ALA A 55 28.12 -33.66 1.85
C ALA A 55 27.37 -32.69 0.91
N SER A 56 27.30 -33.01 -0.38
CA SER A 56 26.57 -32.27 -1.38
C SER A 56 25.10 -32.59 -1.20
N VAL A 57 24.39 -31.74 -0.47
CA VAL A 57 22.93 -31.67 -0.58
C VAL A 57 22.61 -31.59 -2.07
N SER A 58 21.82 -32.53 -2.58
CA SER A 58 21.44 -32.54 -4.00
C SER A 58 20.61 -31.30 -4.31
N ASP A 59 20.76 -30.76 -5.52
CA ASP A 59 20.00 -29.58 -5.99
C ASP A 59 18.48 -29.74 -5.77
N GLU A 60 17.97 -30.97 -5.91
CA GLU A 60 16.59 -31.36 -5.64
C GLU A 60 16.19 -31.31 -4.16
N GLU A 61 17.09 -31.66 -3.24
CA GLU A 61 16.85 -31.57 -1.79
C GLU A 61 16.83 -30.10 -1.33
N LEU A 62 17.70 -29.27 -1.90
CA LEU A 62 17.71 -27.82 -1.65
C LEU A 62 16.43 -27.16 -2.17
N LYS A 63 16.00 -27.51 -3.39
CA LYS A 63 14.76 -27.02 -4.00
C LYS A 63 13.51 -27.43 -3.22
N ARG A 64 13.47 -28.65 -2.67
CA ARG A 64 12.40 -29.07 -1.76
C ARG A 64 12.35 -28.24 -0.49
N ARG A 65 13.48 -28.01 0.17
CA ARG A 65 13.55 -27.22 1.41
C ARG A 65 13.10 -25.78 1.19
N VAL A 66 13.47 -25.17 0.07
CA VAL A 66 13.01 -23.83 -0.29
C VAL A 66 11.50 -23.81 -0.56
N ALA A 67 10.96 -24.81 -1.26
CA ALA A 67 9.53 -24.90 -1.52
C ALA A 67 8.71 -25.14 -0.23
N GLU A 68 9.21 -25.97 0.68
CA GLU A 68 8.60 -26.22 1.98
C GLU A 68 8.62 -24.98 2.87
N GLU A 69 9.75 -24.27 2.94
CA GLU A 69 9.84 -23.03 3.72
C GLU A 69 8.93 -21.93 3.17
N LEU A 70 8.85 -21.80 1.84
CA LEU A 70 7.95 -20.86 1.17
C LEU A 70 6.47 -21.19 1.48
N ALA A 71 6.10 -22.47 1.50
CA ALA A 71 4.75 -22.91 1.82
C ALA A 71 4.39 -22.62 3.28
N LEU A 72 5.32 -22.82 4.22
CA LEU A 72 5.12 -22.50 5.64
C LEU A 72 4.96 -20.99 5.87
N GLU A 73 5.78 -20.16 5.22
CA GLU A 73 5.63 -18.70 5.28
C GLU A 73 4.32 -18.21 4.64
N GLN A 74 3.90 -18.80 3.52
CA GLN A 74 2.58 -18.52 2.94
C GLN A 74 1.44 -18.88 3.88
N ALA A 75 1.45 -20.08 4.46
CA ALA A 75 0.42 -20.52 5.41
C ALA A 75 0.35 -19.63 6.66
N LYS A 76 1.50 -19.17 7.17
CA LYS A 76 1.58 -18.25 8.30
C LYS A 76 1.01 -16.87 7.95
N LYS A 77 1.34 -16.34 6.79
CA LYS A 77 0.83 -15.06 6.29
C LYS A 77 -0.67 -15.09 6.01
N GLU A 78 -1.18 -16.20 5.48
CA GLU A 78 -2.61 -16.44 5.28
C GLU A 78 -3.35 -16.54 6.62
N SER A 79 -2.79 -17.25 7.60
CA SER A 79 -3.34 -17.33 8.95
C SER A 79 -3.44 -15.95 9.62
N GLU A 80 -2.40 -15.13 9.49
CA GLU A 80 -2.37 -13.78 10.03
C GLU A 80 -3.38 -12.86 9.34
N ASN A 81 -3.45 -12.89 8.00
CA ASN A 81 -4.47 -12.16 7.24
C ASN A 81 -5.89 -12.59 7.61
N GLN A 82 -6.11 -13.89 7.84
CA GLN A 82 -7.41 -14.40 8.26
C GLN A 82 -7.78 -13.93 9.67
N LYS A 83 -6.81 -13.85 10.61
CA LYS A 83 -7.02 -13.27 11.94
C LYS A 83 -7.37 -11.78 11.86
N ARG A 84 -6.67 -11.01 11.02
CA ARG A 84 -6.96 -9.59 10.79
C ARG A 84 -8.35 -9.37 10.20
N LEU A 85 -8.74 -10.19 9.23
CA LEU A 85 -10.07 -10.11 8.63
C LEU A 85 -11.17 -10.47 9.63
N LYS A 86 -10.95 -11.46 10.50
CA LYS A 86 -11.90 -11.83 11.56
C LYS A 86 -12.06 -10.71 12.59
N GLN A 87 -10.95 -10.12 13.07
CA GLN A 87 -11.00 -8.97 13.98
C GLN A 87 -11.69 -7.76 13.35
N GLY A 88 -11.42 -7.46 12.07
CA GLY A 88 -12.09 -6.39 11.35
C GLY A 88 -13.61 -6.59 11.25
N LYS A 89 -14.05 -7.82 10.97
CA LYS A 89 -15.48 -8.18 10.92
C LYS A 89 -16.15 -8.10 12.29
N GLU A 90 -15.46 -8.51 13.35
CA GLU A 90 -15.98 -8.46 14.72
C GLU A 90 -16.16 -7.01 15.20
N LEU A 91 -15.17 -6.15 14.93
CA LEU A 91 -15.24 -4.72 15.21
C LEU A 91 -16.36 -4.02 14.42
N ASP A 92 -16.54 -4.37 13.14
CA ASP A 92 -17.62 -3.84 12.31
C ASP A 92 -19.00 -4.32 12.80
N GLY A 93 -19.09 -5.58 13.23
CA GLY A 93 -20.27 -6.13 13.91
C GLY A 93 -20.61 -5.38 15.20
N GLU A 94 -19.64 -5.12 16.07
CA GLU A 94 -19.85 -4.34 17.31
C GLU A 94 -20.29 -2.89 16.98
N LYS A 95 -19.69 -2.28 15.95
CA LYS A 95 -20.07 -0.93 15.48
C LYS A 95 -21.50 -0.87 14.94
N THR A 96 -21.93 -1.84 14.16
CA THR A 96 -23.31 -1.87 13.62
C THR A 96 -24.34 -2.06 14.73
N LEU A 97 -24.08 -2.96 15.69
CA LEU A 97 -24.96 -3.19 16.83
C LEU A 97 -25.09 -1.95 17.73
N THR A 98 -23.96 -1.31 18.05
CA THR A 98 -23.95 -0.08 18.87
C THR A 98 -24.60 1.10 18.15
N ASN A 99 -24.34 1.26 16.85
CA ASN A 99 -24.97 2.30 16.02
C ASN A 99 -26.49 2.09 15.90
N GLU A 100 -26.93 0.84 15.72
CA GLU A 100 -28.34 0.51 15.66
C GLU A 100 -29.02 0.77 17.02
N GLN A 101 -28.38 0.37 18.13
CA GLN A 101 -28.87 0.65 19.47
C GLN A 101 -28.98 2.16 19.74
N LEU A 102 -27.99 2.93 19.30
CA LEU A 102 -27.99 4.39 19.36
C LEU A 102 -29.15 4.98 18.55
N THR A 103 -29.33 4.52 17.31
CA THR A 103 -30.41 4.98 16.43
C THR A 103 -31.78 4.71 17.07
N ARG A 104 -31.98 3.53 17.66
CA ARG A 104 -33.22 3.19 18.38
C ARG A 104 -33.40 4.02 19.66
N ALA A 105 -32.33 4.38 20.36
CA ALA A 105 -32.40 5.26 21.54
C ALA A 105 -32.80 6.69 21.14
N ILE A 106 -32.17 7.25 20.11
CA ILE A 106 -32.47 8.59 19.57
C ILE A 106 -33.93 8.68 19.13
N LEU A 107 -34.43 7.67 18.41
CA LEU A 107 -35.83 7.64 17.96
C LEU A 107 -36.81 7.59 19.14
N ARG A 108 -36.55 6.75 20.15
CA ARG A 108 -37.38 6.68 21.36
C ARG A 108 -37.41 8.01 22.11
N GLU A 109 -36.26 8.68 22.19
CA GLU A 109 -36.17 9.97 22.85
C GLU A 109 -36.90 11.07 22.07
N ARG A 110 -36.77 11.11 20.74
CA ARG A 110 -37.54 12.06 19.90
C ARG A 110 -39.03 11.89 20.05
N ILE A 111 -39.53 10.65 20.04
CA ILE A 111 -40.96 10.34 20.22
C ILE A 111 -41.41 10.79 21.62
N SER A 112 -40.65 10.46 22.66
CA SER A 112 -40.98 10.88 24.03
C SER A 112 -40.96 12.41 24.19
N ASN A 113 -39.98 13.09 23.57
CA ASN A 113 -39.89 14.55 23.58
C ASN A 113 -41.05 15.20 22.82
N GLU A 114 -41.48 14.64 21.69
CA GLU A 114 -42.64 15.12 20.94
C GLU A 114 -43.95 14.88 21.68
N GLU A 115 -44.11 13.72 22.32
CA GLU A 115 -45.28 13.39 23.16
C GLU A 115 -45.38 14.32 24.37
N GLU A 116 -44.28 14.53 25.09
CA GLU A 116 -44.23 15.46 26.22
C GLU A 116 -44.41 16.90 25.76
N ARG A 117 -43.94 17.28 24.57
CA ARG A 117 -44.22 18.60 23.98
C ARG A 117 -45.69 18.74 23.59
N ALA A 118 -46.35 17.70 23.10
CA ALA A 118 -47.77 17.71 22.81
C ALA A 118 -48.61 17.85 24.09
N LYS A 119 -48.24 17.12 25.15
CA LYS A 119 -48.83 17.25 26.49
C LYS A 119 -48.59 18.65 27.08
N ALA A 120 -47.38 19.19 26.97
CA ALA A 120 -47.07 20.54 27.43
C ALA A 120 -47.85 21.60 26.63
N LYS A 121 -48.02 21.43 25.31
CA LYS A 121 -48.88 22.31 24.50
C LYS A 121 -50.34 22.23 24.94
N HIS A 122 -50.84 21.04 25.27
CA HIS A 122 -52.19 20.87 25.81
C HIS A 122 -52.35 21.56 27.17
N LEU A 123 -51.41 21.35 28.09
CA LEU A 123 -51.36 22.00 29.40
C LEU A 123 -51.20 23.54 29.30
N VAL A 124 -50.44 24.03 28.33
CA VAL A 124 -50.30 25.47 28.03
C VAL A 124 -51.58 26.03 27.41
N SER A 125 -52.32 25.24 26.64
CA SER A 125 -53.64 25.61 26.12
C SER A 125 -54.71 25.63 27.22
N ASP A 126 -54.53 24.86 28.30
CA ASP A 126 -55.39 24.83 29.49
C ASP A 126 -55.00 25.85 30.57
N LEU A 127 -53.80 26.46 30.48
CA LEU A 127 -53.35 27.52 31.41
C LEU A 127 -53.86 28.90 30.94
N PRO A 128 -54.46 29.73 31.81
CA PRO A 128 -54.90 31.05 31.43
C PRO A 128 -53.69 31.99 31.37
N CYS A 129 -52.96 32.00 30.25
CA CYS A 129 -52.18 33.17 29.87
C CYS A 129 -53.16 34.28 29.49
N ARG A 130 -53.72 34.96 30.49
CA ARG A 130 -54.68 36.05 30.32
C ARG A 130 -53.98 37.22 29.62
N GLY A 131 -54.13 37.29 28.30
CA GLY A 131 -53.82 38.49 27.53
C GLY A 131 -54.83 39.59 27.86
N GLY A 132 -54.50 40.42 28.84
CA GLY A 132 -55.15 41.71 29.05
C GLY A 132 -54.30 42.80 28.42
N LEU A 133 -54.66 43.24 27.22
CA LEU A 133 -54.16 44.48 26.65
C LEU A 133 -54.66 45.65 27.53
N SER A 134 -53.75 46.30 28.25
CA SER A 134 -53.93 47.69 28.66
C SER A 134 -52.59 48.42 28.52
N LEU A 135 -52.49 49.26 27.49
CA LEU A 135 -51.41 50.23 27.32
C LEU A 135 -51.51 51.26 28.45
N SER A 136 -50.66 51.16 29.48
CA SER A 136 -50.24 52.31 30.33
C SER A 136 -49.31 51.92 31.50
N SER A 137 -48.35 50.99 31.30
CA SER A 137 -47.24 50.86 32.25
C SER A 137 -46.01 50.23 31.57
N PRO A 138 -44.78 50.71 31.83
CA PRO A 138 -43.59 50.11 31.25
C PRO A 138 -43.31 48.77 31.94
N ALA A 139 -43.52 47.71 31.16
CA ALA A 139 -43.25 46.30 31.46
C ALA A 139 -44.13 45.63 32.54
N PRO A 140 -44.67 44.46 32.18
CA PRO A 140 -44.30 43.29 32.96
C PRO A 140 -43.62 42.30 32.03
N ALA A 141 -42.40 41.92 32.41
CA ALA A 141 -41.82 40.69 31.93
C ALA A 141 -42.78 39.54 32.31
N PHE A 142 -43.59 39.11 31.34
CA PHE A 142 -44.28 37.83 31.35
C PHE A 142 -43.21 36.73 31.33
N LEU A 143 -42.52 36.54 32.45
CA LEU A 143 -41.72 35.37 32.70
C LEU A 143 -42.70 34.28 33.14
N CYS A 144 -42.55 33.08 32.59
CA CYS A 144 -43.21 31.88 33.08
C CYS A 144 -42.14 31.05 33.84
N PRO A 145 -41.89 31.32 35.14
CA PRO A 145 -40.78 30.73 35.88
C PRO A 145 -40.77 29.19 35.96
N PRO A 146 -41.92 28.48 35.99
CA PRO A 146 -41.93 27.02 36.01
C PRO A 146 -41.31 26.39 34.76
N LEU A 147 -41.55 26.98 33.59
CA LEU A 147 -41.06 26.46 32.30
C LEU A 147 -39.53 26.62 32.18
N ALA A 148 -38.98 27.72 32.72
CA ALA A 148 -37.55 28.01 32.70
C ALA A 148 -36.73 26.99 33.51
N LYS A 149 -37.19 26.63 34.72
CA LYS A 149 -36.54 25.61 35.54
C LYS A 149 -36.59 24.23 34.90
N GLN A 150 -37.68 23.92 34.20
CA GLN A 150 -37.84 22.65 33.52
C GLN A 150 -36.95 22.54 32.27
N LEU A 151 -36.72 23.65 31.57
CA LEU A 151 -35.76 23.72 30.47
C LEU A 151 -34.32 23.53 30.96
N GLU A 152 -33.95 24.18 32.06
CA GLU A 152 -32.59 24.08 32.61
C GLU A 152 -32.25 22.66 33.10
N GLU A 153 -33.21 21.97 33.72
CA GLU A 153 -33.02 20.56 34.10
C GLU A 153 -32.93 19.65 32.87
N LYS A 154 -33.68 19.92 31.80
CA LYS A 154 -33.57 19.17 30.54
C LYS A 154 -32.23 19.41 29.84
N ASP A 155 -31.73 20.64 29.83
CA ASP A 155 -30.40 20.95 29.32
C ASP A 155 -29.30 20.23 30.12
N ARG A 156 -29.47 20.07 31.44
CA ARG A 156 -28.56 19.29 32.28
C ARG A 156 -28.56 17.81 31.93
N VAL A 157 -29.72 17.23 31.68
CA VAL A 157 -29.84 15.80 31.29
C VAL A 157 -29.25 15.57 29.90
N ILE A 158 -29.55 16.44 28.93
CA ILE A 158 -28.99 16.37 27.57
C ILE A 158 -27.46 16.47 27.60
N LYS A 159 -26.91 17.41 28.37
CA LYS A 159 -25.45 17.55 28.53
C LYS A 159 -24.78 16.30 29.10
N LYS A 160 -25.42 15.61 30.05
CA LYS A 160 -24.89 14.37 30.62
C LYS A 160 -24.88 13.23 29.59
N GLN A 161 -25.93 13.12 28.77
CA GLN A 161 -25.96 12.14 27.68
C GLN A 161 -24.95 12.47 26.59
N ASP A 162 -24.84 13.73 26.18
CA ASP A 162 -23.85 14.17 25.20
C ASP A 162 -22.43 13.87 25.67
N ALA A 163 -22.14 14.08 26.95
CA ALA A 163 -20.84 13.74 27.53
C ALA A 163 -20.58 12.23 27.47
N PHE A 164 -21.58 11.41 27.83
CA PHE A 164 -21.47 9.95 27.78
C PHE A 164 -21.22 9.45 26.35
N TYR A 165 -21.98 9.90 25.36
CA TYR A 165 -21.81 9.47 23.97
C TYR A 165 -20.52 9.99 23.35
N LYS A 166 -20.08 11.22 23.69
CA LYS A 166 -18.76 11.72 23.28
C LYS A 166 -17.63 10.88 23.84
N GLU A 167 -17.73 10.42 25.09
CA GLU A 167 -16.73 9.57 25.70
C GLU A 167 -16.68 8.18 25.03
N GLN A 168 -17.83 7.59 24.69
CA GLN A 168 -17.88 6.33 23.95
C GLN A 168 -17.29 6.46 22.54
N LEU A 169 -17.59 7.55 21.83
CA LEU A 169 -17.00 7.82 20.51
C LEU A 169 -15.49 8.03 20.60
N ALA A 170 -15.01 8.80 21.58
CA ALA A 170 -13.58 9.01 21.78
C ALA A 170 -12.83 7.71 22.06
N ARG A 171 -13.36 6.82 22.91
CA ARG A 171 -12.77 5.49 23.17
C ARG A 171 -12.74 4.60 21.92
N LEU A 172 -13.76 4.70 21.08
CA LEU A 172 -13.82 3.95 19.83
C LEU A 172 -12.81 4.50 18.81
N GLU A 173 -12.72 5.82 18.65
CA GLU A 173 -11.74 6.49 17.80
C GLU A 173 -10.31 6.19 18.26
N GLU A 174 -10.06 6.18 19.57
CA GLU A 174 -8.77 5.82 20.17
C GLU A 174 -8.38 4.39 19.82
N ARG A 175 -9.21 3.39 20.15
CA ARG A 175 -8.96 1.97 19.79
C ARG A 175 -8.79 1.77 18.28
N SER A 176 -9.58 2.49 17.48
CA SER A 176 -9.46 2.40 16.02
C SER A 176 -8.15 3.01 15.53
N SER A 177 -7.71 4.13 16.10
CA SER A 177 -6.46 4.80 15.75
C SER A 177 -5.23 3.96 16.11
N GLU A 178 -5.29 3.24 17.23
CA GLU A 178 -4.24 2.30 17.64
C GLU A 178 -4.08 1.17 16.62
N PHE A 179 -5.19 0.63 16.12
CA PHE A 179 -5.14 -0.40 15.07
C PHE A 179 -4.49 0.13 13.79
N TYR A 180 -4.87 1.33 13.33
CA TYR A 180 -4.26 1.94 12.14
C TYR A 180 -2.76 2.18 12.34
N LYS A 181 -2.34 2.72 13.50
CA LYS A 181 -0.92 2.95 13.84
C LYS A 181 -0.11 1.65 13.79
N VAL A 182 -0.57 0.62 14.50
CA VAL A 182 0.10 -0.69 14.51
C VAL A 182 0.15 -1.28 13.11
N THR A 183 -0.89 -1.10 12.29
CA THR A 183 -0.86 -1.60 10.90
C THR A 183 0.18 -0.91 10.03
N THR A 184 0.31 0.41 10.15
CA THR A 184 1.31 1.19 9.40
C THR A 184 2.73 0.90 9.86
N GLU A 185 2.94 0.77 11.18
CA GLU A 185 4.25 0.46 11.76
C GLU A 185 4.75 -0.91 11.35
N GLN A 186 3.88 -1.94 11.38
CA GLN A 186 4.25 -3.29 10.93
C GLN A 186 4.59 -3.33 9.43
N TYR A 187 3.84 -2.60 8.59
CA TYR A 187 4.14 -2.49 7.17
C TYR A 187 5.47 -1.81 6.93
N GLN A 188 5.72 -0.69 7.61
CA GLN A 188 6.93 0.09 7.45
C GLN A 188 8.16 -0.70 7.92
N LYS A 189 8.05 -1.39 9.05
CA LYS A 189 9.09 -2.29 9.53
C LYS A 189 9.38 -3.42 8.53
N ALA A 190 8.35 -4.05 7.97
CA ALA A 190 8.53 -5.08 6.95
C ALA A 190 9.19 -4.52 5.68
N ALA A 191 8.82 -3.30 5.27
CA ALA A 191 9.45 -2.62 4.14
C ALA A 191 10.94 -2.34 4.40
N GLU A 192 11.28 -1.83 5.59
CA GLU A 192 12.67 -1.59 6.01
C GLU A 192 13.48 -2.89 6.10
N GLU A 193 12.91 -3.98 6.61
CA GLU A 193 13.58 -5.29 6.66
C GLU A 193 13.86 -5.84 5.26
N VAL A 194 12.93 -5.67 4.32
CA VAL A 194 13.13 -6.06 2.92
C VAL A 194 14.17 -5.15 2.27
N GLU A 195 14.09 -3.82 2.47
CA GLU A 195 15.07 -2.88 1.92
C GLU A 195 16.49 -3.13 2.47
N ALA A 196 16.61 -3.46 3.75
CA ALA A 196 17.88 -3.81 4.38
C ALA A 196 18.49 -5.09 3.79
N LYS A 197 17.64 -6.09 3.49
CA LYS A 197 18.06 -7.35 2.83
C LYS A 197 18.38 -7.15 1.35
N PHE A 198 17.73 -6.20 0.70
CA PHE A 198 17.87 -5.90 -0.72
C PHE A 198 18.38 -4.47 -0.93
N LYS A 199 19.60 -4.18 -0.47
CA LYS A 199 20.28 -2.94 -0.86
C LYS A 199 20.38 -2.87 -2.38
N ARG A 200 19.99 -1.73 -2.96
CA ARG A 200 20.18 -1.48 -4.39
C ARG A 200 21.66 -1.61 -4.73
N TYR A 201 21.98 -2.39 -5.75
CA TYR A 201 23.32 -2.41 -6.32
C TYR A 201 23.69 -0.98 -6.74
N GLU A 202 24.66 -0.37 -6.06
CA GLU A 202 25.25 0.88 -6.51
C GLU A 202 26.08 0.57 -7.76
N CYS A 203 25.52 0.84 -8.93
CA CYS A 203 26.26 0.80 -10.18
C CYS A 203 27.23 1.98 -10.21
N HIS A 204 28.47 1.74 -9.77
CA HIS A 204 29.54 2.72 -9.90
C HIS A 204 30.07 2.72 -11.35
N PRO A 205 30.04 3.85 -12.08
CA PRO A 205 30.52 3.89 -13.45
C PRO A 205 32.04 3.68 -13.48
N VAL A 206 32.47 2.52 -13.97
CA VAL A 206 33.88 2.19 -14.08
C VAL A 206 34.51 2.98 -15.24
N CYS A 207 35.70 3.55 -15.00
CA CYS A 207 36.46 4.31 -16.00
C CYS A 207 35.79 5.62 -16.47
N ALA A 208 34.93 6.24 -15.64
CA ALA A 208 34.19 7.46 -15.99
C ALA A 208 35.08 8.60 -16.50
N ASP A 209 36.23 8.82 -15.88
CA ASP A 209 37.16 9.89 -16.28
C ASP A 209 37.80 9.62 -17.65
N LEU A 210 38.21 8.37 -17.91
CA LEU A 210 38.72 7.94 -19.21
C LEU A 210 37.65 8.03 -20.30
N GLN A 211 36.40 7.70 -19.95
CA GLN A 211 35.25 7.85 -20.85
C GLN A 211 35.00 9.32 -21.20
N ALA A 212 35.13 10.24 -20.24
CA ALA A 212 35.01 11.68 -20.50
C ALA A 212 36.14 12.18 -21.43
N GLN A 213 37.38 11.77 -21.16
CA GLN A 213 38.56 12.19 -21.93
C GLN A 213 38.55 11.67 -23.37
N ILE A 214 38.14 10.42 -23.60
CA ILE A 214 38.07 9.87 -24.96
C ILE A 214 36.95 10.53 -25.78
N LEU A 215 35.78 10.78 -25.16
CA LEU A 215 34.68 11.49 -25.81
C LEU A 215 35.08 12.94 -26.13
N GLN A 216 35.83 13.58 -25.25
CA GLN A 216 36.37 14.92 -25.49
C GLN A 216 37.37 14.93 -26.65
N CYS A 217 38.27 13.94 -26.72
CA CYS A 217 39.26 13.84 -27.80
C CYS A 217 38.59 13.65 -29.18
N TYR A 218 37.56 12.80 -29.27
CA TYR A 218 36.84 12.59 -30.54
C TYR A 218 36.05 13.82 -30.98
N ARG A 219 35.52 14.61 -30.05
CA ARG A 219 34.86 15.89 -30.36
C ARG A 219 35.84 16.91 -30.94
N GLN A 220 37.08 16.92 -30.45
CA GLN A 220 38.12 17.84 -30.91
C GLN A 220 38.79 17.38 -32.21
N ASN A 221 38.81 16.06 -32.47
CA ASN A 221 39.51 15.46 -33.61
C ASN A 221 38.56 14.67 -34.53
N THR A 222 37.51 15.34 -35.03
CA THR A 222 36.45 14.70 -35.82
C THR A 222 36.95 14.08 -37.14
N GLN A 223 37.96 14.67 -37.77
CA GLN A 223 38.58 14.16 -39.00
C GLN A 223 39.84 13.32 -38.78
N GLN A 224 40.36 13.27 -37.55
CA GLN A 224 41.60 12.58 -37.19
C GLN A 224 41.42 11.68 -35.97
N THR A 225 40.43 10.79 -36.03
CA THR A 225 40.03 9.90 -34.93
C THR A 225 41.14 8.99 -34.42
N LEU A 226 42.13 8.67 -35.26
CA LEU A 226 43.30 7.85 -34.89
C LEU A 226 44.24 8.56 -33.89
N SER A 227 44.20 9.89 -33.78
CA SER A 227 44.96 10.63 -32.76
C SER A 227 44.52 10.27 -31.33
N CYS A 228 43.26 9.86 -31.15
CA CYS A 228 42.70 9.43 -29.88
C CYS A 228 42.92 7.93 -29.58
N SER A 229 43.66 7.20 -30.42
CA SER A 229 43.88 5.75 -30.29
C SER A 229 44.56 5.35 -28.98
N ALA A 230 45.47 6.18 -28.46
CA ALA A 230 46.11 5.96 -27.17
C ALA A 230 45.11 6.01 -26.00
N LEU A 231 44.20 7.01 -26.01
CA LEU A 231 43.11 7.14 -25.03
C LEU A 231 42.11 5.98 -25.15
N ALA A 232 41.76 5.59 -26.37
CA ALA A 232 40.92 4.41 -26.62
C ALA A 232 41.52 3.12 -26.05
N SER A 233 42.82 2.93 -26.24
CA SER A 233 43.54 1.77 -25.72
C SER A 233 43.61 1.75 -24.19
N GLN A 234 43.68 2.92 -23.55
CA GLN A 234 43.65 3.03 -22.09
C GLN A 234 42.25 2.76 -21.52
N TYR A 235 41.21 3.31 -22.14
CA TYR A 235 39.82 3.04 -21.75
C TYR A 235 39.50 1.54 -21.86
N MET A 236 39.88 0.90 -22.96
CA MET A 236 39.67 -0.54 -23.16
C MET A 236 40.41 -1.39 -22.12
N ARG A 237 41.64 -1.02 -21.75
CA ARG A 237 42.38 -1.70 -20.66
C ARG A 237 41.65 -1.57 -19.32
N CYS A 238 41.21 -0.37 -18.97
CA CYS A 238 40.48 -0.11 -17.73
C CYS A 238 39.18 -0.93 -17.66
N VAL A 239 38.39 -0.97 -18.73
CA VAL A 239 37.15 -1.77 -18.81
C VAL A 239 37.43 -3.26 -18.68
N ASN A 240 38.46 -3.77 -19.36
CA ASN A 240 38.80 -5.21 -19.31
C ASN A 240 39.33 -5.62 -17.93
N GLN A 241 40.13 -4.77 -17.29
CA GLN A 241 40.61 -5.02 -15.93
C GLN A 241 39.45 -5.03 -14.94
N ALA A 242 38.51 -4.09 -15.05
CA ALA A 242 37.32 -4.07 -14.21
C ALA A 242 36.47 -5.34 -14.40
N LYS A 243 36.25 -5.76 -15.65
CA LYS A 243 35.56 -7.03 -15.96
C LYS A 243 36.25 -8.24 -15.32
N GLN A 244 37.58 -8.34 -15.42
CA GLN A 244 38.34 -9.43 -14.78
C GLN A 244 38.19 -9.39 -13.25
N SER A 245 38.33 -8.22 -12.63
CA SER A 245 38.22 -8.07 -11.18
C SER A 245 36.83 -8.40 -10.61
N MET A 246 35.78 -8.25 -11.41
CA MET A 246 34.41 -8.61 -11.03
C MET A 246 34.14 -10.12 -11.17
N LEU A 247 34.83 -10.80 -12.09
CA LEU A 247 34.72 -12.25 -12.27
C LEU A 247 35.50 -13.03 -11.19
N GLU A 248 36.60 -12.48 -10.68
CA GLU A 248 37.43 -13.14 -9.65
C GLU A 248 36.86 -13.04 -8.23
N LYS A 249 36.07 -12.00 -7.92
CA LYS A 249 35.49 -11.77 -6.58
C LYS A 249 34.14 -12.46 -6.33
N GLY A 250 33.62 -13.19 -7.33
CA GLY A 250 32.34 -13.88 -7.27
C GLY A 250 32.42 -15.38 -6.98
N GLY A 251 33.49 -15.86 -6.33
CA GLY A 251 33.72 -17.27 -5.96
C GLY A 251 33.54 -17.52 -4.47
#